data_AF-W2LMI2-F1
#
_entry.id   AF-W2LMI2-F1
#
_cell.length_a   1.000
_cell.length_b   1.000
_cell.length_c   1.000
_cell.angle_alpha   90.00
_cell.angle_beta   90.00
_cell.angle_gamma   90.00
#
_symmetry.space_group_name_H-M   'P 1'
#
loop_
_entity.id
_entity.type
_entity.pdbx_description
1 polymer ?
#
loop_
_entity_poly.entity_id
_entity_poly.type
_entity_poly.pdbx_seq_one_letter_code
_entity_poly.pdbx_strand_id
1 'polypeptide(L)'
;MSGFIYPPPTFISSCYNPAFYLSLDQTGYLTYAYAQTLYLSINDYRLSYITGITPGTATPGIALVVASDGSLSGLGALSCSSLTVGGSAISPTPTYVLGITGGTAAASKALVLDSSSNISGINALSATSLTGTLQTASQPNITSVANLNITAHDGALPQQAKRWY
;
A
#
# COMPACT_ATOMS: atom_id res chain seq x y z
N MET A 1 22.26 -68.07 -10.64
CA MET A 1 20.89 -67.51 -10.70
C MET A 1 20.98 -66.20 -11.46
N SER A 2 20.23 -66.07 -12.55
CA SER A 2 20.25 -64.91 -13.45
C SER A 2 19.78 -63.66 -12.70
N GLY A 3 20.70 -62.73 -12.45
CA GLY A 3 20.38 -61.46 -11.79
C GLY A 3 19.63 -60.54 -12.73
N PHE A 4 18.59 -59.89 -12.23
CA PHE A 4 17.86 -58.86 -12.99
C PHE A 4 18.84 -57.76 -13.42
N ILE A 5 19.06 -57.62 -14.73
CA ILE A 5 19.76 -56.46 -15.30
C ILE A 5 18.71 -55.36 -15.44
N TYR A 6 18.81 -54.32 -14.63
CA TYR A 6 17.92 -53.17 -14.74
C TYR A 6 18.21 -52.44 -16.07
N PRO A 7 17.17 -52.00 -16.81
CA PRO A 7 17.35 -51.16 -17.98
C PRO A 7 18.17 -49.92 -17.62
N PRO A 8 19.11 -49.48 -18.47
CA PRO A 8 19.85 -48.26 -18.22
C PRO A 8 18.85 -47.09 -18.11
N PRO A 9 18.99 -46.22 -17.10
CA PRO A 9 18.10 -45.08 -16.93
C PRO A 9 18.16 -44.16 -18.16
N THR A 10 17.01 -43.76 -18.67
CA THR A 10 16.89 -42.84 -19.80
C THR A 10 16.70 -41.42 -19.30
N PHE A 11 17.66 -40.55 -19.63
CA PHE A 11 17.66 -39.16 -19.16
C PHE A 11 17.18 -38.22 -20.25
N ILE A 12 15.86 -38.03 -20.28
CA ILE A 12 15.17 -37.18 -21.27
C ILE A 12 14.99 -35.73 -20.80
N SER A 13 15.52 -35.38 -19.63
CA SER A 13 15.35 -34.04 -19.05
C SER A 13 16.40 -33.06 -19.57
N SER A 14 15.98 -31.87 -20.00
CA SER A 14 16.87 -30.79 -20.44
C SER A 14 17.70 -30.18 -19.30
N CYS A 15 17.39 -30.49 -18.05
CA CYS A 15 18.19 -30.13 -16.87
C CYS A 15 19.02 -31.31 -16.32
N TYR A 16 19.07 -32.44 -17.02
CA TYR A 16 19.96 -33.54 -16.69
C TYR A 16 21.42 -33.18 -17.01
N ASN A 17 22.29 -33.24 -15.99
CA ASN A 17 23.73 -33.08 -16.17
C ASN A 17 24.39 -34.45 -16.43
N PRO A 18 24.87 -34.74 -17.65
CA PRO A 18 25.50 -36.02 -17.97
C PRO A 18 26.82 -36.28 -17.24
N ALA A 19 27.44 -35.26 -16.63
CA ALA A 19 28.64 -35.42 -15.80
C ALA A 19 28.36 -36.11 -14.43
N PHE A 20 27.09 -36.27 -14.06
CA PHE A 20 26.65 -36.90 -12.80
C PHE A 20 27.20 -38.33 -12.61
N TYR A 21 27.36 -39.08 -13.70
CA TYR A 21 27.84 -40.47 -13.67
C TYR A 21 29.37 -40.61 -13.73
N LEU A 22 30.12 -39.51 -13.86
CA LEU A 22 31.59 -39.56 -13.98
C LEU A 22 32.32 -39.65 -12.63
N SER A 23 31.59 -39.69 -11.51
CA SER A 23 32.15 -39.68 -10.14
C SER A 23 31.42 -40.65 -9.20
N LEU A 24 31.00 -41.79 -9.72
CA LEU A 24 30.60 -42.94 -8.90
C LEU A 24 31.87 -43.60 -8.34
N ASP A 25 31.79 -44.21 -7.17
CA ASP A 25 32.92 -44.98 -6.66
C ASP A 25 33.12 -46.29 -7.44
N GLN A 26 34.15 -47.07 -7.11
CA GLN A 26 34.48 -48.34 -7.79
C GLN A 26 33.35 -49.39 -7.74
N THR A 27 32.32 -49.18 -6.90
CA THR A 27 31.16 -50.07 -6.79
C THR A 27 29.95 -49.59 -7.59
N GLY A 28 30.05 -48.43 -8.25
CA GLY A 28 28.97 -47.85 -9.05
C GLY A 28 27.86 -47.22 -8.20
N TYR A 29 28.16 -46.90 -6.93
CA TYR A 29 27.23 -46.19 -6.05
C TYR A 29 27.66 -44.72 -5.87
N LEU A 30 26.68 -43.86 -5.60
CA LEU A 30 26.93 -42.45 -5.26
C LEU A 30 27.52 -42.39 -3.85
N THR A 31 28.69 -41.78 -3.71
CA THR A 31 29.26 -41.55 -2.37
C THR A 31 28.39 -40.57 -1.58
N TYR A 32 28.30 -40.72 -0.25
CA TYR A 32 27.51 -39.83 0.60
C TYR A 32 27.90 -38.35 0.45
N ALA A 33 29.20 -38.07 0.29
CA ALA A 33 29.71 -36.72 0.06
C ALA A 33 29.26 -36.14 -1.30
N TYR A 34 29.24 -36.96 -2.35
CA TYR A 34 28.78 -36.53 -3.67
C TYR A 34 27.25 -36.43 -3.74
N ALA A 35 26.52 -37.35 -3.12
CA ALA A 35 25.07 -37.29 -2.98
C ALA A 35 24.60 -36.02 -2.25
N GLN A 36 25.36 -35.53 -1.26
CA GLN A 36 25.08 -34.24 -0.60
C GLN A 36 25.19 -33.04 -1.53
N THR A 37 26.04 -33.07 -2.56
CA THR A 37 26.13 -31.99 -3.55
C THR A 37 24.98 -32.00 -4.56
N LEU A 38 24.17 -33.07 -4.56
CA LEU A 38 23.06 -33.33 -5.47
C LEU A 38 21.70 -33.10 -4.81
N TYR A 39 21.64 -33.11 -3.48
CA TYR A 39 20.46 -32.73 -2.73
C TYR A 39 20.48 -31.22 -2.54
N LEU A 40 19.70 -30.50 -3.35
CA LEU A 40 19.46 -29.08 -3.13
C LEU A 40 18.66 -28.96 -1.82
N SER A 41 19.35 -28.63 -0.72
CA SER A 41 18.64 -28.22 0.49
C SER A 41 17.77 -27.00 0.15
N ILE A 42 16.69 -26.75 0.91
CA ILE A 42 15.87 -25.55 0.73
C ILE A 42 16.67 -24.23 0.85
N ASN A 43 17.90 -24.30 1.38
CA ASN A 43 18.86 -23.21 1.52
C ASN A 43 20.05 -23.31 0.55
N ASP A 44 20.01 -24.19 -0.45
CA ASP A 44 21.09 -24.38 -1.41
C ASP A 44 21.12 -23.26 -2.47
N TYR A 45 22.25 -22.58 -2.54
CA TYR A 45 22.56 -21.46 -3.43
C TYR A 45 22.44 -21.81 -4.91
N ARG A 46 22.37 -23.08 -5.31
CA ARG A 46 22.16 -23.51 -6.72
C ARG A 46 20.74 -23.30 -7.24
N LEU A 47 19.83 -22.71 -6.45
CA LEU A 47 18.72 -21.91 -6.98
C LEU A 47 19.22 -20.65 -7.75
N SER A 48 20.55 -20.48 -7.87
CA SER A 48 21.27 -19.63 -8.83
C SER A 48 20.90 -19.85 -10.31
N TYR A 49 20.06 -20.83 -10.68
CA TYR A 49 19.50 -20.89 -12.05
C TYR A 49 18.56 -19.71 -12.37
N ILE A 50 18.27 -18.86 -11.38
CA ILE A 50 17.87 -17.47 -11.62
C ILE A 50 19.10 -16.60 -11.32
N THR A 51 20.08 -16.59 -12.21
CA THR A 51 21.23 -15.68 -12.08
C THR A 51 20.73 -14.24 -12.13
N GLY A 52 21.25 -13.36 -11.26
CA GLY A 52 20.88 -11.94 -11.23
C GLY A 52 19.87 -11.54 -10.15
N ILE A 53 19.35 -12.48 -9.36
CA ILE A 53 18.55 -12.13 -8.17
C ILE A 53 19.45 -11.54 -7.07
N THR A 54 19.13 -10.33 -6.62
CA THR A 54 19.65 -9.75 -5.37
C THR A 54 18.48 -9.67 -4.39
N PRO A 55 18.50 -10.37 -3.26
CA PRO A 55 17.41 -10.31 -2.28
C PRO A 55 17.04 -8.87 -1.93
N GLY A 56 15.73 -8.59 -1.86
CA GLY A 56 15.23 -7.25 -1.56
C GLY A 56 15.36 -6.24 -2.71
N THR A 57 15.83 -6.64 -3.91
CA THR A 57 15.92 -5.74 -5.08
C THR A 57 15.15 -6.30 -6.28
N ALA A 58 14.14 -5.58 -6.75
CA ALA A 58 13.41 -5.95 -7.96
C ALA A 58 14.20 -5.55 -9.22
N THR A 59 14.57 -6.52 -10.05
CA THR A 59 15.23 -6.27 -11.34
C THR A 59 14.36 -6.83 -12.48
N PRO A 60 14.21 -6.12 -13.62
CA PRO A 60 13.39 -6.61 -14.73
C PRO A 60 13.88 -7.96 -15.28
N GLY A 61 12.95 -8.87 -15.60
CA GLY A 61 13.25 -10.13 -16.28
C GLY A 61 13.78 -11.26 -15.40
N ILE A 62 13.78 -11.09 -14.08
CA ILE A 62 14.22 -12.09 -13.09
C ILE A 62 13.17 -12.24 -11.98
N ALA A 63 13.30 -13.29 -11.16
CA ALA A 63 12.37 -13.53 -10.05
C ALA A 63 12.48 -12.44 -8.96
N LEU A 64 11.33 -12.10 -8.36
CA LEU A 64 11.23 -11.22 -7.20
C LEU A 64 11.39 -12.04 -5.92
N VAL A 65 12.41 -11.75 -5.12
CA VAL A 65 12.70 -12.45 -3.86
C VAL A 65 12.77 -11.44 -2.71
N VAL A 66 12.01 -11.71 -1.64
CA VAL A 66 12.02 -10.89 -0.42
C VAL A 66 13.34 -11.06 0.34
N ALA A 67 13.79 -10.02 1.03
CA ALA A 67 14.92 -10.11 1.94
C ALA A 67 14.56 -10.93 3.20
N SER A 68 15.56 -11.29 4.01
CA SER A 68 15.36 -12.11 5.23
C SER A 68 14.49 -11.41 6.28
N ASP A 69 14.40 -10.09 6.23
CA ASP A 69 13.51 -9.27 7.06
C ASP A 69 12.11 -9.08 6.43
N GLY A 70 11.83 -9.74 5.30
CA GLY A 70 10.59 -9.64 4.54
C GLY A 70 10.48 -8.40 3.65
N SER A 71 11.52 -7.57 3.55
CA SER A 71 11.47 -6.32 2.79
C SER A 71 11.68 -6.52 1.28
N LEU A 72 11.19 -5.54 0.51
CA LEU A 72 11.39 -5.41 -0.94
C LEU A 72 11.66 -3.94 -1.29
N SER A 73 12.63 -3.68 -2.16
CA SER A 73 13.00 -2.35 -2.64
C SER A 73 13.29 -2.33 -4.15
N GLY A 74 13.28 -1.14 -4.76
CA GLY A 74 13.61 -0.95 -6.18
C GLY A 74 12.45 -1.17 -7.17
N LEU A 75 11.23 -1.40 -6.70
CA LEU A 75 10.04 -1.46 -7.57
C LEU A 75 9.63 -0.06 -8.02
N GLY A 76 9.59 0.18 -9.34
CA GLY A 76 9.14 1.45 -9.90
C GLY A 76 7.62 1.64 -9.82
N ALA A 77 6.85 0.56 -10.03
CA ALA A 77 5.40 0.55 -9.91
C ALA A 77 4.89 -0.84 -9.53
N LEU A 78 3.77 -0.89 -8.80
CA LEU A 78 3.05 -2.10 -8.44
C LEU A 78 1.65 -2.05 -9.07
N SER A 79 1.37 -2.94 -10.02
CA SER A 79 0.04 -3.14 -10.57
C SER A 79 -0.55 -4.42 -9.97
N CYS A 80 -1.57 -4.27 -9.13
CA CYS A 80 -2.23 -5.36 -8.44
C CYS A 80 -3.71 -5.02 -8.26
N SER A 81 -4.57 -6.04 -8.13
CA SER A 81 -5.99 -5.85 -7.87
C SER A 81 -6.29 -5.36 -6.45
N SER A 82 -5.37 -5.61 -5.51
CA SER A 82 -5.42 -5.11 -4.14
C SER A 82 -4.02 -5.04 -3.54
N LEU A 83 -3.77 -4.00 -2.73
CA LEU A 83 -2.56 -3.84 -1.93
C LEU A 83 -2.96 -3.75 -0.47
N THR A 84 -2.29 -4.48 0.43
CA THR A 84 -2.50 -4.38 1.87
C THR A 84 -1.25 -3.83 2.54
N VAL A 85 -1.42 -2.91 3.50
CA VAL A 85 -0.32 -2.37 4.34
C VAL A 85 -0.72 -2.57 5.80
N GLY A 86 0.12 -3.27 6.56
CA GLY A 86 -0.18 -3.61 7.95
C GLY A 86 -1.43 -4.46 8.13
N GLY A 87 -1.75 -5.32 7.15
CA GLY A 87 -2.95 -6.17 7.16
C GLY A 87 -4.24 -5.49 6.68
N SER A 88 -4.22 -4.17 6.43
CA SER A 88 -5.37 -3.41 5.94
C SER A 88 -5.25 -3.16 4.44
N ALA A 89 -6.32 -3.37 3.69
CA ALA A 89 -6.35 -3.01 2.28
C ALA A 89 -6.17 -1.49 2.11
N ILE A 90 -5.29 -1.07 1.20
CA ILE A 90 -5.29 0.29 0.66
C ILE A 90 -6.47 0.41 -0.30
N SER A 91 -7.67 0.37 0.27
CA SER A 91 -8.94 0.45 -0.42
C SER A 91 -10.01 0.96 0.55
N PRO A 92 -10.62 2.15 0.36
CA PRO A 92 -10.31 3.21 -0.60
C PRO A 92 -9.86 4.48 0.14
N THR A 93 -8.57 4.81 0.16
CA THR A 93 -8.14 6.23 0.23
C THR A 93 -6.64 6.40 -0.07
N PRO A 94 -6.26 7.37 -0.91
CA PRO A 94 -4.86 7.66 -1.25
C PRO A 94 -4.02 8.18 -0.07
N THR A 95 -2.71 8.11 -0.22
CA THR A 95 -1.63 8.36 0.77
C THR A 95 -1.73 9.67 1.56
N TYR A 96 -2.41 10.70 1.07
CA TYR A 96 -2.60 11.96 1.80
C TYR A 96 -3.56 11.83 3.01
N VAL A 97 -4.28 10.72 3.11
CA VAL A 97 -5.27 10.42 4.16
C VAL A 97 -4.68 9.57 5.30
N LEU A 98 -3.44 9.10 5.17
CA LEU A 98 -2.78 8.33 6.23
C LEU A 98 -2.49 9.24 7.44
N GLY A 99 -3.33 9.13 8.48
CA GLY A 99 -3.18 9.84 9.75
C GLY A 99 -4.18 10.97 10.03
N ILE A 100 -5.22 11.15 9.21
CA ILE A 100 -6.33 12.06 9.51
C ILE A 100 -7.59 11.27 9.90
N THR A 101 -8.21 11.63 11.01
CA THR A 101 -9.57 11.18 11.34
C THR A 101 -10.55 12.04 10.53
N GLY A 102 -11.41 11.40 9.72
CA GLY A 102 -12.42 12.11 8.93
C GLY A 102 -13.20 13.12 9.78
N GLY A 103 -13.47 14.30 9.23
CA GLY A 103 -14.15 15.38 9.94
C GLY A 103 -13.28 16.23 10.85
N THR A 104 -11.97 15.93 10.98
CA THR A 104 -11.01 16.79 11.71
C THR A 104 -9.93 17.31 10.78
N ALA A 105 -9.81 18.62 10.64
CA ALA A 105 -8.71 19.25 9.95
C ALA A 105 -7.41 19.14 10.79
N ALA A 106 -6.33 18.63 10.21
CA ALA A 106 -5.01 18.56 10.85
C ALA A 106 -3.99 19.38 10.05
N ALA A 107 -3.09 20.08 10.75
CA ALA A 107 -2.07 20.91 10.11
C ALA A 107 -1.16 20.08 9.19
N SER A 108 -0.87 20.62 7.99
CA SER A 108 0.02 20.01 7.00
C SER A 108 -0.40 18.60 6.53
N LYS A 109 -1.70 18.28 6.59
CA LYS A 109 -2.30 17.04 6.06
C LYS A 109 -3.41 17.39 5.06
N ALA A 110 -3.91 16.38 4.34
CA ALA A 110 -5.13 16.55 3.55
C ALA A 110 -6.33 16.86 4.47
N LEU A 111 -7.30 17.59 3.93
CA LEU A 111 -8.60 17.77 4.55
C LEU A 111 -9.57 16.72 3.99
N VAL A 112 -10.12 15.88 4.85
CA VAL A 112 -11.09 14.85 4.47
C VAL A 112 -12.37 15.01 5.28
N LEU A 113 -13.47 15.09 4.55
CA LEU A 113 -14.84 15.15 5.05
C LEU A 113 -15.19 13.86 5.81
N ASP A 114 -16.01 13.95 6.86
CA ASP A 114 -16.58 12.76 7.48
C ASP A 114 -17.70 12.13 6.62
N SER A 115 -18.30 11.04 7.09
CA SER A 115 -19.40 10.34 6.40
C SER A 115 -20.65 11.21 6.17
N SER A 116 -20.77 12.31 6.89
CA SER A 116 -21.86 13.29 6.80
C SER A 116 -21.42 14.58 6.09
N SER A 117 -20.25 14.57 5.46
CA SER A 117 -19.65 15.75 4.81
C SER A 117 -19.35 16.92 5.75
N ASN A 118 -19.17 16.68 7.04
CA ASN A 118 -18.76 17.70 8.00
C ASN A 118 -17.24 17.81 8.10
N ILE A 119 -16.79 18.98 8.57
CA ILE A 119 -15.42 19.30 8.93
C ILE A 119 -15.44 20.12 10.23
N SER A 120 -14.48 19.87 11.11
CA SER A 120 -14.20 20.64 12.33
C SER A 120 -12.69 20.89 12.49
N GLY A 121 -12.31 21.82 13.37
CA GLY A 121 -10.89 22.08 13.71
C GLY A 121 -10.13 23.02 12.76
N ILE A 122 -10.81 23.75 11.87
CA ILE A 122 -10.17 24.78 11.04
C ILE A 122 -9.89 26.03 11.88
N ASN A 123 -8.61 26.40 12.06
CA ASN A 123 -8.22 27.61 12.78
C ASN A 123 -8.54 28.91 12.01
N ALA A 124 -8.34 28.91 10.69
CA ALA A 124 -8.67 30.03 9.81
C ALA A 124 -9.04 29.54 8.40
N LEU A 125 -10.10 30.10 7.82
CA LEU A 125 -10.55 29.80 6.46
C LEU A 125 -10.50 31.06 5.62
N SER A 126 -9.64 31.08 4.59
CA SER A 126 -9.64 32.12 3.55
C SER A 126 -10.36 31.58 2.32
N ALA A 127 -11.41 32.26 1.88
CA ALA A 127 -12.20 31.89 0.71
C ALA A 127 -12.59 33.15 -0.08
N THR A 128 -12.58 33.08 -1.41
CA THR A 128 -13.07 34.17 -2.27
C THR A 128 -14.57 34.41 -2.06
N SER A 129 -15.32 33.32 -1.87
CA SER A 129 -16.76 33.32 -1.58
C SER A 129 -17.07 32.22 -0.57
N LEU A 130 -17.89 32.54 0.44
CA LEU A 130 -18.47 31.56 1.35
C LEU A 130 -19.99 31.57 1.16
N THR A 131 -20.54 30.45 0.72
CA THR A 131 -21.98 30.26 0.52
C THR A 131 -22.51 29.25 1.52
N GLY A 132 -23.61 29.57 2.20
CA GLY A 132 -24.22 28.68 3.19
C GLY A 132 -24.88 29.45 4.32
N THR A 133 -25.09 28.76 5.44
CA THR A 133 -25.63 29.36 6.67
C THR A 133 -24.54 29.51 7.71
N LEU A 134 -24.45 30.69 8.33
CA LEU A 134 -23.63 30.91 9.52
C LEU A 134 -24.52 30.71 10.74
N GLN A 135 -24.38 29.55 11.41
CA GLN A 135 -25.27 29.17 12.51
C GLN A 135 -24.88 29.77 13.88
N THR A 136 -23.68 30.34 14.00
CA THR A 136 -23.21 30.90 15.26
C THR A 136 -23.93 32.22 15.55
N ALA A 137 -24.81 32.22 16.55
CA ALA A 137 -25.70 33.35 16.85
C ALA A 137 -24.98 34.68 17.11
N SER A 138 -23.84 34.66 17.81
CA SER A 138 -23.02 35.86 18.03
C SER A 138 -21.80 35.85 17.11
N GLN A 139 -21.67 36.88 16.27
CA GLN A 139 -20.55 37.07 15.33
C GLN A 139 -19.81 38.39 15.62
N PRO A 140 -19.24 38.57 16.82
CA PRO A 140 -18.67 39.87 17.25
C PRO A 140 -17.48 40.32 16.39
N ASN A 141 -16.85 39.39 15.66
CA ASN A 141 -15.68 39.68 14.83
C ASN A 141 -16.04 40.08 13.38
N ILE A 142 -17.32 40.13 13.02
CA ILE A 142 -17.76 40.75 11.76
C ILE A 142 -17.89 42.25 12.01
N THR A 143 -16.79 42.99 11.88
CA THR A 143 -16.73 44.43 12.19
C THR A 143 -17.00 45.34 10.98
N SER A 144 -17.00 44.79 9.77
CA SER A 144 -17.31 45.53 8.54
C SER A 144 -17.70 44.58 7.40
N VAL A 145 -18.68 45.00 6.59
CA VAL A 145 -19.04 44.36 5.32
C VAL A 145 -19.28 45.44 4.28
N ALA A 146 -19.00 45.16 3.01
CA ALA A 146 -19.27 46.10 1.93
C ALA A 146 -20.78 46.24 1.68
N ASN A 147 -21.47 45.10 1.53
CA ASN A 147 -22.90 45.04 1.30
C ASN A 147 -23.52 43.99 2.23
N LEU A 148 -24.63 44.34 2.88
CA LEU A 148 -25.46 43.44 3.68
C LEU A 148 -26.87 43.47 3.13
N ASN A 149 -27.31 42.36 2.55
CA ASN A 149 -28.67 42.21 2.04
C ASN A 149 -29.42 41.18 2.88
N ILE A 150 -30.37 41.65 3.68
CA ILE A 150 -31.17 40.81 4.58
C ILE A 150 -32.61 40.80 4.07
N THR A 151 -33.01 39.67 3.47
CA THR A 151 -34.39 39.49 2.98
C THR A 151 -35.37 39.17 4.11
N ALA A 152 -34.91 38.49 5.16
CA ALA A 152 -35.70 38.14 6.34
C ALA A 152 -34.91 38.51 7.60
N HIS A 153 -35.49 39.36 8.44
CA HIS A 153 -34.98 39.70 9.77
C HIS A 153 -36.05 39.32 10.80
N ASP A 154 -35.61 38.79 11.95
CA ASP A 154 -36.45 38.38 13.08
C ASP A 154 -36.60 39.48 14.15
N GLY A 155 -35.94 40.62 13.94
CA GLY A 155 -36.13 41.81 14.77
C GLY A 155 -37.59 42.24 14.73
N ALA A 156 -38.25 42.22 15.89
CA ALA A 156 -39.58 42.81 16.02
C ALA A 156 -39.51 44.27 15.55
N LEU A 157 -40.30 44.63 14.54
CA LEU A 157 -40.49 46.03 14.17
C LEU A 157 -40.87 46.78 15.45
N PRO A 158 -40.20 47.90 15.79
CA PRO A 158 -40.66 48.72 16.89
C PRO A 158 -42.13 49.00 16.65
N GLN A 159 -42.98 48.63 17.61
CA GLN A 159 -44.38 49.01 17.59
C GLN A 159 -44.38 50.53 17.42
N GLN A 160 -44.60 51.02 16.19
CA GLN A 160 -44.71 52.44 15.98
C GLN A 160 -45.83 52.85 16.91
N ALA A 161 -45.48 53.65 17.93
CA ALA A 161 -46.43 54.13 18.90
C ALA A 161 -47.59 54.69 18.08
N LYS A 162 -48.75 54.03 18.18
CA LYS A 162 -49.99 54.59 17.67
C LYS A 162 -50.09 55.95 18.33
N ARG A 163 -49.73 57.00 17.58
CA ARG A 163 -49.95 58.39 17.97
C ARG A 163 -51.46 58.53 18.03
N TRP A 164 -52.00 58.32 19.23
CA TRP A 164 -53.36 58.70 19.53
C TRP A 164 -53.34 60.18 19.87
N TYR A 165 -54.16 60.92 19.10
CA TYR A 165 -54.44 62.34 19.08
C TYR A 165 -53.38 63.25 18.45
#